data_AF-A0A1M5CC35-F1
#
_entry.id   AF-A0A1M5CC35-F1
#
_cell.length_a   1.000
_cell.length_b   1.000
_cell.length_c   1.000
_cell.angle_alpha   90.00
_cell.angle_beta   90.00
_cell.angle_gamma   90.00
#
_symmetry.space_group_name_H-M   'P 1'
#
loop_
_entity.id
_entity.type
_entity.pdbx_description
1 polymer ?
#
loop_
_entity_poly.entity_id
_entity_poly.type
_entity_poly.pdbx_seq_one_letter_code
_entity_poly.pdbx_strand_id
1 'polypeptide(L)' 'MKASIFLEELNCKNCIASISAELSKIKEITNIFPNEKSTKISFHYETENAALKVVELVNYFRNHKAEQCERELNIG' A
#
# COMPACT_ATOMS: atom_id res chain seq x y z
N MET A 1 -15.40 -6.99 3.94
CA MET A 1 -15.32 -5.82 4.86
C MET A 1 -14.55 -4.70 4.16
N LYS A 2 -14.80 -3.43 4.48
CA LYS A 2 -14.10 -2.28 3.89
C LYS A 2 -13.09 -1.71 4.88
N ALA A 3 -11.87 -1.47 4.43
CA ALA A 3 -10.82 -0.82 5.20
C ALA A 3 -10.20 0.33 4.43
N SER A 4 -9.46 1.16 5.16
CA SER A 4 -8.60 2.17 4.58
C SER A 4 -7.33 2.30 5.40
N ILE A 5 -6.20 2.44 4.71
CA ILE A 5 -4.90 2.71 5.31
C ILE A 5 -4.45 4.11 4.93
N PHE A 6 -3.94 4.83 5.92
CA PHE A 6 -3.32 6.13 5.74
C PHE A 6 -1.80 5.96 5.80
N LEU A 7 -1.16 6.50 4.78
CA LEU A 7 0.28 6.43 4.55
C LEU A 7 0.92 7.79 4.87
N GLU A 8 0.41 8.49 5.89
CA GLU A 8 0.79 9.86 6.28
C GLU A 8 2.29 10.03 6.56
N GLU A 9 3.02 8.95 6.84
CA GLU A 9 4.48 8.97 7.02
C GLU A 9 5.31 8.48 5.82
N LEU A 10 4.65 8.06 4.74
CA LEU A 10 5.31 7.68 3.49
C LEU A 10 5.24 8.88 2.54
N ASN A 11 6.24 9.76 2.62
CA ASN A 11 6.38 10.92 1.71
C ASN A 11 6.62 10.54 0.24
N CYS A 12 6.68 9.24 -0.08
CA CYS A 12 6.91 8.78 -1.43
C CYS A 12 5.59 8.59 -2.17
N LYS A 13 5.31 9.43 -3.17
CA LYS A 13 4.18 9.23 -4.09
C LYS A 13 4.19 7.82 -4.72
N ASN A 14 5.38 7.28 -4.98
CA ASN A 14 5.54 5.93 -5.54
C ASN A 14 5.16 4.82 -4.54
N CYS A 15 5.18 5.07 -3.21
CA CYS A 15 4.76 4.07 -2.22
C CYS A 15 3.29 3.68 -2.41
N ILE A 16 2.42 4.61 -2.81
CA ILE A 16 1.00 4.29 -3.00
C ILE A 16 0.83 3.30 -4.15
N ALA A 17 1.50 3.54 -5.27
CA ALA A 17 1.47 2.65 -6.42
C ALA A 17 2.04 1.27 -6.05
N SER A 18 3.20 1.21 -5.41
CA SER A 18 3.83 -0.06 -5.00
C SER A 18 2.97 -0.84 -4.01
N ILE A 19 2.45 -0.18 -2.96
CA ILE A 19 1.58 -0.83 -1.98
C ILE A 19 0.28 -1.29 -2.65
N SER A 20 -0.32 -0.48 -3.52
CA SER A 20 -1.52 -0.86 -4.27
C SER A 20 -1.26 -2.10 -5.15
N ALA A 21 -0.10 -2.17 -5.80
CA ALA A 21 0.29 -3.32 -6.61
C ALA A 21 0.47 -4.59 -5.76
N GLU A 22 1.16 -4.50 -4.61
CA GLU A 22 1.30 -5.63 -3.69
C GLU A 22 -0.04 -6.07 -3.09
N LEU A 23 -0.91 -5.13 -2.73
CA LEU A 23 -2.26 -5.43 -2.26
C LEU A 23 -3.07 -6.21 -3.32
N SER A 24 -2.90 -5.90 -4.60
CA SER A 24 -3.61 -6.59 -5.69
C SER A 24 -3.21 -8.06 -5.84
N LYS A 25 -2.05 -8.48 -5.31
CA LYS A 25 -1.60 -9.87 -5.30
C LYS A 25 -2.28 -10.71 -4.21
N ILE A 26 -2.90 -10.06 -3.22
CA ILE A 26 -3.63 -10.74 -2.16
C ILE A 26 -5.04 -11.02 -2.69
N LYS A 27 -5.31 -12.28 -3.05
CA LYS A 27 -6.59 -12.72 -3.65
C LYS A 27 -7.84 -12.30 -2.87
N GLU A 28 -7.72 -12.25 -1.55
CA GLU A 28 -8.79 -11.90 -0.62
C GLU A 28 -8.98 -10.37 -0.48
N ILE A 29 -8.21 -9.56 -1.22
CA ILE A 29 -8.32 -8.11 -1.28
C ILE A 29 -8.84 -7.70 -2.66
N THR A 30 -9.87 -6.88 -2.65
CA THR A 30 -10.55 -6.40 -3.86
C THR A 30 -10.88 -4.92 -3.74
N ASN A 31 -11.35 -4.30 -4.83
CA ASN A 31 -11.81 -2.91 -4.85
C ASN A 31 -10.78 -1.94 -4.25
N ILE A 32 -9.53 -2.03 -4.74
CA ILE A 32 -8.42 -1.20 -4.27
C ILE A 32 -8.51 0.18 -4.95
N PHE A 33 -8.60 1.23 -4.13
CA PHE A 33 -8.70 2.62 -4.55
C PHE A 33 -7.57 3.43 -3.91
N PRO A 34 -6.44 3.60 -4.61
CA PRO A 34 -5.38 4.50 -4.18
C PRO A 34 -5.80 5.96 -4.37
N ASN A 35 -5.48 6.81 -3.40
CA ASN A 35 -5.61 8.26 -3.46
C ASN A 35 -4.26 8.89 -3.09
N GLU A 36 -3.51 9.26 -4.12
CA GLU A 36 -2.18 9.88 -4.00
C GLU A 36 -2.23 11.25 -3.33
N LYS A 37 -3.30 12.03 -3.53
CA LYS A 37 -3.42 13.38 -2.96
C LYS A 37 -3.57 13.34 -1.45
N SER A 38 -4.32 12.36 -0.93
CA SER A 38 -4.59 12.22 0.51
C SER A 38 -3.78 11.10 1.16
N THR A 39 -2.75 10.60 0.48
CA THR A 39 -1.90 9.48 0.92
C THR A 39 -2.67 8.28 1.49
N LYS A 40 -3.79 7.91 0.86
CA LYS A 40 -4.74 6.94 1.39
C LYS A 40 -4.99 5.82 0.39
N ILE A 41 -5.06 4.58 0.85
CA ILE A 41 -5.54 3.45 0.04
C ILE A 41 -6.79 2.87 0.71
N SER A 42 -7.88 2.80 -0.03
CA SER A 42 -9.11 2.13 0.42
C SER A 42 -9.23 0.78 -0.28
N PHE A 43 -9.65 -0.26 0.42
CA PHE A 43 -9.80 -1.59 -0.18
C PHE A 43 -10.85 -2.41 0.56
N HIS A 44 -11.32 -3.47 -0.08
CA HIS A 44 -12.15 -4.49 0.53
C HIS A 44 -11.31 -5.71 0.84
N TYR A 45 -11.59 -6.36 1.96
CA TYR A 45 -10.96 -7.62 2.35
C TYR A 45 -12.01 -8.63 2.79
N GLU A 46 -11.80 -9.90 2.48
CA GLU A 46 -12.76 -10.98 2.74
C GLU A 46 -12.56 -11.63 4.11
N THR A 47 -11.31 -11.73 4.59
CA THR A 47 -10.96 -12.45 5.83
C THR A 47 -10.08 -11.61 6.76
N GLU A 48 -10.11 -11.91 8.06
CA GLU A 48 -9.21 -11.24 9.03
C GLU A 48 -7.73 -11.48 8.71
N ASN A 49 -7.39 -12.67 8.20
CA ASN A 49 -6.05 -12.99 7.73
C ASN A 49 -5.60 -12.07 6.59
N ALA A 50 -6.49 -11.72 5.66
CA ALA A 50 -6.19 -10.74 4.63
C ALA A 50 -5.89 -9.37 5.22
N ALA A 51 -6.65 -8.92 6.23
CA ALA A 51 -6.37 -7.66 6.92
C ALA A 51 -5.00 -7.68 7.63
N LEU A 52 -4.63 -8.79 8.27
CA LEU A 52 -3.31 -8.96 8.90
C LEU A 52 -2.18 -8.84 7.88
N LYS A 53 -2.30 -9.48 6.71
CA LYS A 53 -1.32 -9.35 5.61
C LYS A 53 -1.16 -7.91 5.14
N VAL A 54 -2.23 -7.11 5.09
CA VAL A 54 -2.12 -5.67 4.77
C VAL A 54 -1.30 -4.94 5.82
N VAL A 55 -1.54 -5.21 7.10
CA VAL A 55 -0.79 -4.57 8.19
C VAL A 55 0.69 -4.93 8.11
N GLU A 56 1.02 -6.21 7.89
CA GLU A 56 2.40 -6.67 7.70
C GLU A 56 3.07 -5.99 6.50
N LEU A 57 2.37 -5.94 5.36
CA LEU A 57 2.84 -5.26 4.15
C LEU A 57 3.13 -3.78 4.41
N VAL A 58 2.18 -3.05 5.01
CA VAL A 58 2.35 -1.63 5.31
C VAL A 58 3.50 -1.41 6.29
N ASN A 59 3.63 -2.25 7.32
CA ASN A 59 4.75 -2.19 8.26
C ASN A 59 6.09 -2.50 7.59
N TYR A 60 6.14 -3.44 6.65
CA TYR A 60 7.32 -3.69 5.83
C TYR A 60 7.75 -2.43 5.08
N PHE A 61 6.83 -1.76 4.37
CA PHE A 61 7.13 -0.49 3.68
C PHE A 61 7.51 0.65 4.62
N ARG A 62 6.95 0.72 5.83
CA ARG A 62 7.30 1.73 6.85
C ARG A 62 8.68 1.52 7.45
N ASN A 63 9.08 0.27 7.70
CA ASN A 63 10.37 -0.06 8.30
C ASN A 63 11.51 -0.09 7.27
N HIS A 64 11.20 -0.32 6.00
CA HIS A 64 12.13 -0.25 4.88
C HIS A 64 11.97 1.06 4.10
N LYS A 65 11.56 2.15 4.79
CA LYS A 65 11.49 3.52 4.27
C LYS A 65 12.77 3.80 3.46
N ALA A 66 12.61 4.08 2.16
CA ALA A 66 13.59 4.66 1.21
C ALA A 66 14.20 3.75 0.12
N GLU A 67 14.66 2.51 0.37
CA GLU A 67 15.51 1.84 -0.64
C GLU A 67 14.80 1.37 -1.93
N GLN A 68 13.50 1.07 -1.89
CA GLN A 68 12.74 0.67 -3.10
C GLN A 68 12.06 1.85 -3.80
N CYS A 69 11.74 2.92 -3.07
CA CYS A 69 11.01 4.06 -3.63
C CYS A 69 11.91 4.99 -4.45
N GLU A 70 13.21 5.05 -4.13
CA GLU A 70 14.20 5.85 -4.87
C GLU A 70 14.67 5.18 -6.18
N ARG A 71 14.58 3.85 -6.31
CA ARG A 71 15.06 3.16 -7.52
C ARG A 71 14.16 3.33 -8.75
N GLU A 72 12.92 3.79 -8.59
CA GLU A 72 11.98 4.04 -9.70
C GLU A 72 11.90 5.52 -10.13
N LEU A 73 12.86 6.38 -9.74
CA LEU A 73 12.93 7.78 -10.18
C LEU A 73 14.07 8.09 -11.18
N ASN A 74 14.75 7.06 -11.71
CA ASN A 74 15.88 7.24 -12.63
C ASN A 74 15.66 6.59 -14.00
N ILE A 75 14.50 6.83 -14.63
CA ILE A 75 14.34 6.69 -16.09
C ILE A 75 13.61 7.94 -16.59
N GLY A 76 14.40 8.90 -17.12
CA GLY A 76 13.92 10.15 -17.71
C GLY A 76 15.01 11.20 -17.74
#